data_AF-A0A8T4FCE6-F1
#
_entry.id   AF-A0A8T4FCE6-F1
#
_cell.length_a   1.000
_cell.length_b   1.000
_cell.length_c   1.000
_cell.angle_alpha   90.00
_cell.angle_beta   90.00
_cell.angle_gamma   90.00
#
_symmetry.space_group_name_H-M   'P 1'
#
loop_
_entity.id
_entity.type
_entity.pdbx_description
1 polymer ?
#
loop_
_entity_poly.entity_id
_entity_poly.type
_entity_poly.pdbx_seq_one_letter_code
_entity_poly.pdbx_strand_id
1 'polypeptide(L)'
;MLFYRAAVDLSRSTLNYVASVIRRHRKAIGSAWRRLNPGEQALLVLVYLRKGETFAEIAARFGVSATTAWRYVEETVRLLSARSPKLGLGE
;
A
#
# COMPACT_ATOMS: atom_id res chain seq x y z
N MET A 1 14.66 -13.01 8.22
CA MET A 1 13.38 -13.11 8.95
C MET A 1 12.95 -11.70 9.33
N LEU A 2 11.83 -11.21 8.82
CA LEU A 2 11.26 -9.92 9.23
C LEU A 2 9.94 -10.23 9.95
N PHE A 3 9.97 -10.19 11.28
CA PHE A 3 8.80 -10.38 12.12
C PHE A 3 8.03 -9.07 12.20
N TYR A 4 6.89 -8.98 11.52
CA TYR A 4 5.82 -8.07 11.90
C TYR A 4 4.66 -8.92 12.44
N ARG A 5 4.81 -9.32 13.71
CA ARG A 5 3.92 -10.23 14.44
C ARG A 5 3.00 -9.39 15.33
N ALA A 6 1.80 -9.07 14.83
CA ALA A 6 0.55 -9.00 15.60
C ALA A 6 -0.60 -8.45 14.72
N ALA A 7 -1.55 -9.33 14.43
CA ALA A 7 -2.90 -9.08 13.90
C ALA A 7 -3.13 -8.94 12.39
N VAL A 8 -2.15 -9.20 11.53
CA VAL A 8 -2.45 -9.38 10.09
C VAL A 8 -1.80 -10.66 9.60
N ASP A 9 -2.61 -11.67 9.30
CA ASP A 9 -2.19 -12.81 8.48
C ASP A 9 -2.03 -12.31 7.03
N LEU A 10 -1.01 -11.47 6.83
CA LEU A 10 -0.75 -10.88 5.53
C LEU A 10 0.08 -11.89 4.75
N SER A 11 -0.55 -12.54 3.78
CA SER A 11 0.18 -13.43 2.87
C SER A 11 1.36 -12.67 2.26
N ARG A 12 2.57 -13.24 2.40
CA ARG A 12 3.78 -12.71 1.76
C ARG A 12 3.59 -12.52 0.26
N SER A 13 2.78 -13.38 -0.35
CA SER A 13 2.41 -13.30 -1.76
C SER A 13 1.63 -12.02 -2.06
N THR A 14 0.66 -11.64 -1.21
CA THR A 14 -0.09 -10.39 -1.35
C THR A 14 0.81 -9.17 -1.19
N LEU A 15 1.68 -9.16 -0.18
CA LEU A 15 2.64 -8.07 0.01
C LEU A 15 3.56 -7.91 -1.20
N ASN A 16 4.12 -9.01 -1.71
CA ASN A 16 4.98 -9.01 -2.88
C ASN A 16 4.24 -8.55 -4.15
N TYR A 17 2.99 -8.99 -4.32
CA TYR A 17 2.14 -8.57 -5.42
C TYR A 17 1.93 -7.05 -5.40
N VAL A 18 1.48 -6.49 -4.27
CA VAL A 18 1.22 -5.04 -4.13
C VAL A 18 2.52 -4.23 -4.30
N ALA A 19 3.63 -4.69 -3.72
CA ALA A 19 4.93 -4.05 -3.89
C ALA A 19 5.38 -4.06 -5.36
N SER A 20 5.12 -5.14 -6.12
CA SER A 20 5.42 -5.21 -7.55
C SER A 20 4.58 -4.24 -8.38
N VAL A 21 3.31 -4.04 -8.00
CA VAL A 21 2.39 -3.09 -8.63
C VAL A 21 2.90 -1.66 -8.44
N ILE A 22 3.24 -1.29 -7.20
CA ILE A 22 3.80 0.03 -6.86
C ILE A 22 5.12 0.24 -7.60
N ARG A 23 6.02 -0.75 -7.59
CA ARG A 23 7.33 -0.67 -8.26
C ARG A 23 7.19 -0.39 -9.75
N ARG A 24 6.31 -1.13 -10.44
CA ARG A 24 6.04 -0.93 -11.88
C ARG A 24 5.47 0.45 -12.15
N HIS A 25 4.51 0.90 -11.34
CA HIS A 25 3.94 2.23 -11.49
C HIS A 25 4.98 3.34 -11.31
N ARG A 26 5.75 3.31 -10.20
CA ARG A 26 6.81 4.29 -9.94
C ARG A 26 7.86 4.34 -11.06
N LYS A 27 8.23 3.19 -11.63
CA LYS A 27 9.13 3.11 -12.79
C LYS A 27 8.54 3.79 -14.02
N ALA A 28 7.24 3.59 -14.29
CA ALA A 28 6.56 4.19 -15.44
C ALA A 28 6.46 5.73 -15.35
N ILE A 29 6.29 6.28 -14.14
CA ILE A 29 6.14 7.73 -13.92
C ILE A 29 7.44 8.44 -13.50
N GLY A 30 8.58 7.74 -13.42
CA GLY A 30 9.86 8.32 -13.00
C GLY A 30 9.94 8.74 -11.52
N SER A 31 9.12 8.18 -10.62
CA SER A 31 9.04 8.59 -9.21
C SER A 31 10.04 7.83 -8.31
N ALA A 32 11.34 8.05 -8.54
CA ALA A 32 12.42 7.38 -7.81
C ALA A 32 12.58 7.87 -6.36
N TRP A 33 12.27 9.13 -6.07
CA TRP A 33 12.54 9.78 -4.78
C TRP A 33 11.33 9.76 -3.85
N ARG A 34 11.11 8.64 -3.16
CA ARG A 34 10.05 8.51 -2.14
C ARG A 34 10.62 7.98 -0.84
N ARG A 35 10.11 8.50 0.27
CA ARG A 35 10.58 8.18 1.63
C ARG A 35 10.45 6.70 1.98
N LEU A 36 9.37 6.05 1.54
CA LEU A 36 9.20 4.61 1.67
C LEU A 36 9.52 3.87 0.37
N ASN A 37 10.21 2.75 0.48
CA ASN A 37 10.40 1.82 -0.63
C ASN A 37 9.05 1.15 -0.99
N PRO A 38 8.92 0.51 -2.18
CA PRO A 38 7.65 -0.09 -2.60
C PRO A 38 7.09 -1.16 -1.64
N GLY A 39 7.95 -1.89 -0.93
CA GLY A 39 7.56 -2.90 0.05
C GLY A 39 7.02 -2.27 1.34
N GLU A 40 7.66 -1.23 1.84
CA GLU A 40 7.18 -0.45 2.99
C GLU A 40 5.86 0.26 2.69
N GLN A 41 5.72 0.86 1.49
CA GLN A 41 4.45 1.43 1.05
C GLN A 41 3.36 0.35 1.00
N ALA A 42 3.65 -0.82 0.42
CA ALA A 42 2.70 -1.92 0.37
C ALA A 42 2.26 -2.39 1.78
N LEU A 43 3.21 -2.50 2.71
CA LEU A 43 2.91 -2.91 4.08
C LEU A 43 2.07 -1.85 4.81
N LEU A 44 2.38 -0.57 4.66
CA LEU A 44 1.59 0.54 5.21
C LEU A 44 0.14 0.43 4.74
N VAL A 45 -0.08 0.30 3.44
CA VAL A 45 -1.43 0.24 2.87
C VAL A 45 -2.19 -0.99 3.36
N LEU A 46 -1.53 -2.15 3.41
CA LEU A 46 -2.16 -3.38 3.84
C LEU A 46 -2.50 -3.39 5.34
N VAL A 47 -1.68 -2.75 6.17
CA VAL A 47 -2.00 -2.53 7.59
C VAL A 47 -3.19 -1.59 7.75
N TYR A 48 -3.21 -0.47 7.00
CA TYR A 48 -4.34 0.46 6.99
C TYR A 48 -5.66 -0.23 6.60
N LEU A 49 -5.66 -0.96 5.47
CA LEU A 49 -6.85 -1.66 4.97
C LEU A 49 -7.33 -2.78 5.89
N ARG A 50 -6.42 -3.45 6.61
CA ARG A 50 -6.80 -4.55 7.51
C ARG A 50 -7.33 -4.05 8.85
N LYS A 51 -6.63 -3.09 9.46
CA LYS A 51 -6.87 -2.70 10.85
C LYS A 51 -7.76 -1.47 10.99
N GLY A 52 -7.92 -0.68 9.93
CA GLY A 52 -8.65 0.59 10.01
C GLY A 52 -8.00 1.62 10.94
N GLU A 53 -6.68 1.51 11.19
CA GLU A 53 -5.91 2.50 11.96
C GLU A 53 -6.03 3.89 11.30
N THR A 54 -6.00 4.96 12.10
CA THR A 54 -6.00 6.32 11.56
C THR A 54 -4.71 6.60 10.77
N PHE A 55 -4.75 7.59 9.86
CA PHE A 55 -3.56 7.97 9.11
C PHE A 55 -2.43 8.48 10.03
N ALA A 56 -2.75 9.07 11.17
CA ALA A 56 -1.76 9.55 12.13
C ALA A 56 -1.02 8.38 12.80
N GLU A 57 -1.75 7.37 13.29
CA GLU A 57 -1.18 6.19 13.96
C GLU A 57 -0.28 5.40 13.01
N ILE A 58 -0.74 5.16 11.78
CA ILE A 58 0.05 4.41 10.82
C ILE A 58 1.24 5.23 10.31
N ALA A 59 1.09 6.54 10.11
CA ALA A 59 2.19 7.40 9.70
C ALA A 59 3.32 7.42 10.74
N ALA A 60 2.97 7.48 12.02
CA ALA A 60 3.94 7.41 13.12
C ALA A 60 4.74 6.10 13.09
N ARG A 61 4.08 4.96 12.86
CA ARG A 61 4.75 3.63 12.75
C ARG A 61 5.74 3.54 11.58
N PHE A 62 5.48 4.24 10.49
CA PHE A 62 6.32 4.22 9.28
C PHE A 62 7.25 5.45 9.15
N GLY A 63 7.27 6.36 10.14
CA GLY A 63 8.14 7.53 10.15
C GLY A 63 7.86 8.53 9.01
N VAL A 64 6.59 8.66 8.62
CA VAL A 64 6.11 9.61 7.59
C VAL A 64 5.06 10.56 8.16
N SER A 65 4.65 11.58 7.41
CA SER A 65 3.52 12.44 7.79
C SER A 65 2.18 11.77 7.49
N ALA A 66 1.11 12.14 8.21
CA ALA A 66 -0.24 11.65 7.95
C ALA A 66 -0.70 11.90 6.49
N THR A 67 -0.37 13.07 5.93
CA THR A 67 -0.62 13.39 4.52
C THR A 67 0.13 12.45 3.56
N THR A 68 1.35 12.03 3.91
CA THR A 68 2.12 11.08 3.11
C THR A 68 1.51 9.69 3.18
N ALA A 69 1.09 9.25 4.36
CA ALA A 69 0.37 7.98 4.53
C ALA A 69 -0.93 7.96 3.72
N TRP A 70 -1.72 9.04 3.79
CA TRP A 70 -2.94 9.21 2.98
C TRP A 70 -2.64 9.10 1.47
N ARG A 71 -1.64 9.84 0.98
CA ARG A 71 -1.24 9.79 -0.45
C ARG A 71 -0.83 8.38 -0.88
N TYR A 72 -0.09 7.66 -0.04
CA TYR A 72 0.32 6.28 -0.32
C TYR A 72 -0.86 5.30 -0.35
N VAL A 73 -1.83 5.48 0.52
CA VAL A 73 -3.08 4.70 0.51
C VAL A 73 -3.88 4.97 -0.74
N GLU A 74 -4.18 6.23 -1.05
CA GLU A 74 -5.00 6.59 -2.21
C GLU A 74 -4.36 6.09 -3.51
N GLU A 75 -3.06 6.31 -3.70
CA GLU A 75 -2.34 5.85 -4.88
C GLU A 75 -2.42 4.32 -5.03
N THR A 76 -2.18 3.58 -3.94
CA THR A 76 -2.15 2.12 -4.01
C THR A 76 -3.55 1.55 -4.24
N VAL A 77 -4.58 2.12 -3.61
CA VAL A 77 -5.99 1.77 -3.87
C VAL A 77 -6.32 2.01 -5.34
N ARG A 78 -5.96 3.18 -5.89
CA ARG A 78 -6.20 3.48 -7.31
C ARG A 78 -5.52 2.47 -8.24
N LEU A 79 -4.28 2.07 -7.94
CA LEU A 79 -3.55 1.06 -8.71
C LEU A 79 -4.21 -0.33 -8.64
N LEU A 80 -4.76 -0.71 -7.49
CA LEU A 80 -5.47 -1.98 -7.32
C LEU A 80 -6.84 -1.96 -8.00
N SER A 81 -7.60 -0.86 -7.87
CA SER A 81 -8.89 -0.69 -8.54
C SER A 81 -8.75 -0.75 -10.06
N ALA A 82 -7.70 -0.16 -10.63
CA ALA A 82 -7.42 -0.23 -12.07
C ALA A 82 -7.13 -1.64 -12.59
N ARG A 83 -6.86 -2.61 -11.70
CA ARG A 83 -6.57 -4.01 -12.01
C ARG A 83 -7.72 -4.95 -11.67
N SER A 84 -8.73 -4.46 -10.97
CA SER A 84 -9.92 -5.25 -10.67
C SER A 84 -10.84 -5.22 -11.89
N PRO A 85 -11.44 -6.36 -12.29
CA PRO A 85 -12.54 -6.31 -13.24
C PRO A 85 -13.58 -5.36 -12.67
N LYS A 86 -13.98 -4.35 -13.45
CA LYS A 86 -15.10 -3.49 -13.05
C LYS A 86 -16.27 -4.42 -12.78
N LEU A 87 -16.94 -4.27 -11.64
CA LEU A 87 -18.21 -4.93 -11.41
C LEU A 87 -19.11 -4.49 -12.58
N GLY A 88 -19.33 -5.41 -13.52
CA GLY A 88 -20.28 -5.20 -14.57
C GLY A 88 -21.63 -5.03 -13.89
N LEU A 89 -22.13 -3.81 -13.84
CA LEU A 89 -23.56 -3.62 -13.92
C LEU A 89 -23.91 -4.21 -15.28
N GLY A 90 -24.43 -5.44 -15.25
CA GLY A 90 -25.05 -6.03 -16.42
C GLY A 90 -26.20 -5.13 -16.80
N GLU A 91 -26.12 -4.56 -17.99
CA GLU A 91 -27.26 -4.06 -18.74
C GLU A 91 -27.69 -5.13 -19.73
#